data_AF-A0A2V9PYU4-F1
#
_entry.id   AF-A0A2V9PYU4-F1
#
_cell.length_a   1.000
_cell.length_b   1.000
_cell.length_c   1.000
_cell.angle_alpha   90.00
_cell.angle_beta   90.00
_cell.angle_gamma   90.00
#
_symmetry.space_group_name_H-M   'P 1'
#
loop_
_entity.id
_entity.type
_entity.pdbx_description
1 polymer ?
#
loop_
_entity_poly.entity_id
_entity_poly.type
_entity_poly.pdbx_seq_one_letter_code
_entity_poly.pdbx_strand_id
1 'polypeptide(L)' 'MTRKRIVLVVVLLVAFGAVYYFYGGHSTPKGQPPLNSFSSRDLMPLKTAFNDSASLIRVVVMLSPT' A
#
# COMPACT_ATOMS: atom_id res chain seq x y z
N MET A 1 -38.08 -28.02 10.09
CA MET A 1 -37.92 -26.55 9.98
C MET A 1 -38.97 -26.02 9.01
N THR A 2 -39.79 -25.03 9.39
CA THR A 2 -40.74 -24.40 8.47
C THR A 2 -39.99 -23.73 7.33
N ARG A 3 -40.51 -23.81 6.09
CA ARG A 3 -39.90 -23.23 4.87
C ARG A 3 -39.45 -21.77 5.07
N LYS A 4 -40.20 -21.01 5.85
CA LYS A 4 -39.89 -19.62 6.25
C LYS A 4 -38.58 -19.49 7.04
N ARG A 5 -38.29 -20.42 7.95
CA ARG A 5 -37.03 -20.45 8.73
C ARG A 5 -35.84 -20.75 7.83
N ILE A 6 -36.00 -21.64 6.85
CA ILE A 6 -34.93 -21.96 5.89
C ILE A 6 -34.57 -20.74 5.05
N VAL A 7 -35.58 -20.06 4.50
CA VAL A 7 -35.37 -18.83 3.73
C VAL A 7 -34.67 -17.76 4.58
N LEU A 8 -35.09 -17.58 5.83
CA LEU A 8 -34.50 -16.59 6.72
C LEU A 8 -33.02 -16.88 7.02
N VAL A 9 -32.65 -18.15 7.24
CA VAL A 9 -31.26 -18.56 7.45
C VAL A 9 -30.40 -18.30 6.21
N VAL A 10 -30.92 -18.60 5.02
CA VAL A 10 -30.20 -18.35 3.76
C VAL A 10 -29.96 -16.85 3.56
N VAL A 11 -30.98 -16.02 3.80
CA VAL A 11 -30.85 -14.56 3.69
C VAL A 11 -29.79 -14.02 4.65
N LEU A 12 -29.78 -14.51 5.90
CA LEU A 12 -28.77 -14.10 6.88
C LEU A 12 -27.36 -14.48 6.46
N LEU A 13 -27.15 -15.70 5.95
CA LEU A 13 -25.84 -16.15 5.45
C LEU A 13 -25.34 -15.28 4.30
N VAL A 14 -26.21 -14.97 3.33
CA VAL A 14 -25.85 -14.12 2.19
C VAL A 14 -25.51 -12.70 2.66
N ALA A 15 -26.33 -12.14 3.57
CA ALA A 15 -26.07 -10.81 4.11
C ALA A 15 -24.73 -10.74 4.86
N PHE A 16 -24.43 -11.73 5.71
CA PHE A 16 -23.16 -11.80 6.43
C PHE A 16 -21.97 -11.96 5.47
N GLY A 17 -22.10 -12.82 4.46
CA GLY A 17 -21.07 -13.01 3.44
C GLY A 17 -20.80 -11.72 2.65
N ALA A 18 -21.84 -10.99 2.29
CA ALA A 18 -21.70 -9.69 1.61
C ALA A 18 -20.99 -8.67 2.51
N VAL A 19 -21.39 -8.54 3.78
CA VAL A 19 -20.74 -7.61 4.71
C VAL A 19 -19.27 -7.97 4.90
N TYR A 20 -18.95 -9.26 5.08
CA TYR A 20 -17.57 -9.70 5.21
C TYR A 20 -16.74 -9.44 3.95
N TYR A 21 -17.31 -9.70 2.77
CA TYR A 21 -16.63 -9.47 1.49
C TYR A 21 -16.31 -7.98 1.26
N PHE A 22 -17.27 -7.09 1.54
CA PHE A 22 -17.10 -5.65 1.30
C PHE A 22 -16.35 -4.93 2.42
N TYR A 23 -16.42 -5.41 3.67
CA TYR A 23 -15.91 -4.69 4.85
C TYR A 23 -14.94 -5.48 5.72
N GLY A 24 -14.58 -6.72 5.37
CA GLY A 24 -13.69 -7.59 6.16
C GLY A 24 -12.23 -7.14 6.26
N GLY A 25 -11.90 -5.98 5.70
CA GLY A 25 -10.54 -5.47 5.60
C GLY A 25 -9.81 -6.08 4.41
N HIS A 26 -9.00 -5.26 3.73
CA HIS A 26 -8.07 -5.74 2.73
C HIS A 26 -6.70 -5.87 3.40
N SER A 27 -5.96 -6.92 3.06
CA SER A 27 -4.54 -7.02 3.44
C SER A 27 -3.79 -5.85 2.81
N THR A 28 -3.54 -4.80 3.58
CA THR A 28 -2.58 -3.78 3.19
C THR A 28 -1.22 -4.46 3.03
N PRO A 29 -0.55 -4.33 1.88
CA PRO A 29 0.82 -4.80 1.75
C PRO A 29 1.66 -4.25 2.89
N LYS A 30 2.65 -5.01 3.34
CA LYS A 30 3.57 -4.51 4.37
C LYS A 30 4.18 -3.19 3.87
N GLY A 31 4.05 -2.14 4.69
CA GLY A 31 4.65 -0.85 4.39
C GLY A 31 6.16 -0.97 4.21
N GLN A 32 6.75 0.00 3.52
CA GLN A 32 8.20 0.06 3.39
C GLN A 32 8.83 0.18 4.79
N PRO A 33 9.89 -0.57 5.12
CA PRO A 33 10.60 -0.38 6.38
C PRO A 33 11.11 1.07 6.49
N PRO A 34 11.16 1.62 7.70
CA PRO A 34 11.65 2.98 7.91
C PRO A 34 13.07 3.11 7.36
N LEU A 35 13.31 4.22 6.69
CA LEU A 35 14.61 4.52 6.11
C LEU A 35 15.58 4.92 7.21
N ASN A 36 16.25 3.91 7.79
CA ASN A 36 17.05 4.09 9.01
C ASN A 36 18.43 4.69 8.75
N SER A 37 19.03 4.47 7.56
CA SER A 37 20.30 5.07 7.18
C SER A 37 20.53 5.00 5.67
N PHE A 38 21.34 5.91 5.17
CA PHE A 38 21.93 5.85 3.82
C PHE A 38 23.41 5.52 3.93
N SER A 39 23.91 4.70 3.01
CA SER A 39 25.34 4.53 2.79
C SER A 39 25.81 5.44 1.65
N SER A 40 27.12 5.69 1.58
CA SER A 40 27.73 6.46 0.48
C SER A 40 27.47 5.84 -0.89
N ARG A 41 27.25 4.52 -0.95
CA ARG A 41 26.95 3.78 -2.19
C ARG A 41 25.53 4.08 -2.67
N ASP A 42 24.57 4.27 -1.76
CA ASP A 42 23.16 4.55 -2.12
C ASP A 42 23.00 5.93 -2.77
N LEU A 43 23.91 6.86 -2.46
CA LEU A 43 23.91 8.22 -3.00
C LEU A 43 24.80 8.38 -4.25
N MET A 44 25.58 7.37 -4.64
CA MET A 44 26.42 7.44 -5.85
C MET A 44 25.62 7.77 -7.11
N PRO A 45 24.46 7.13 -7.38
CA PRO A 45 23.69 7.44 -8.58
C PRO A 45 23.19 8.89 -8.60
N LEU A 46 22.72 9.40 -7.45
CA LEU A 46 22.32 10.80 -7.31
C LEU A 46 23.49 11.75 -7.58
N LYS A 47 24.65 11.46 -6.99
CA LYS A 47 25.87 12.26 -7.19
C LYS A 47 26.28 12.29 -8.66
N THR A 48 26.28 11.15 -9.34
CA THR A 48 26.64 11.07 -10.76
C THR A 48 25.65 11.87 -11.60
N ALA A 49 24.35 11.61 -11.49
CA ALA A 49 23.33 12.30 -12.29
C ALA A 49 23.31 13.82 -12.05
N PHE A 50 23.50 14.24 -10.79
CA PHE A 50 23.60 15.65 -10.42
C PHE A 50 24.82 16.34 -11.02
N ASN A 51 25.96 15.65 -11.09
CA ASN A 51 27.19 16.19 -11.66
C ASN A 51 27.17 16.19 -13.19
N ASP A 52 26.57 15.17 -13.81
CA ASP A 52 26.46 15.07 -15.27
C ASP A 52 25.55 16.16 -15.85
N SER A 53 24.55 16.62 -15.08
CA SER A 53 23.62 17.68 -15.48
C SER A 53 24.15 19.09 -15.22
N ALA A 54 25.48 19.29 -15.34
CA ALA A 54 26.15 20.47 -14.80
C ALA A 54 25.63 21.80 -15.38
N SER A 55 25.30 21.78 -16.67
CA SER A 55 24.87 22.92 -17.48
C SER A 55 23.35 23.18 -17.45
N LEU A 56 22.59 22.40 -16.69
CA LEU A 56 21.13 22.50 -16.60
C LEU A 56 20.68 22.88 -15.19
N ILE A 57 19.43 23.36 -15.07
CA ILE A 57 18.78 23.57 -13.77
C ILE A 57 18.56 22.21 -13.11
N ARG A 58 18.94 22.09 -11.85
CA ARG A 58 18.89 20.83 -11.09
C ARG A 58 17.91 20.95 -9.93
N VAL A 59 16.99 20.01 -9.82
CA VAL A 59 16.03 19.91 -8.73
C VAL A 59 16.24 18.57 -8.03
N VAL A 60 16.46 18.60 -6.71
CA VAL A 60 16.60 17.41 -5.88
C VAL A 60 15.35 17.29 -5.01
N VAL A 61 14.64 16.17 -5.13
CA VAL A 61 13.44 15.87 -4.34
C VAL A 61 13.76 14.71 -3.40
N MET A 62 13.58 14.93 -2.09
CA MET A 62 13.67 13.88 -1.09
C MET A 62 12.26 13.53 -0.61
N LEU A 63 11.85 12.29 -0.87
CA LEU A 63 10.57 11.76 -0.43
C LEU A 63 10.78 10.98 0.86
N SER A 64 10.01 11.32 1.89
CA SER A 64 9.89 10.47 3.08
C SER A 64 8.89 9.36 2.77
N PRO A 65 9.20 8.09 3.09
CA PRO A 65 8.21 7.02 3.00
C PRO A 65 7.08 7.28 4.00
N THR A 66 5.84 7.40 3.52
CA THR A 66 4.61 7.39 4.32
C THR A 66 4.00 6.00 4.37
#